data_AF-A0A6P7FSA3-F1
#
_entry.id   AF-A0A6P7FSA3-F1
#
_cell.length_a   1.000
_cell.length_b   1.000
_cell.length_c   1.000
_cell.angle_alpha   90.00
_cell.angle_beta   90.00
_cell.angle_gamma   90.00
#
_symmetry.space_group_name_H-M   'P 1'
#
loop_
_entity.id
_entity.type
_entity.pdbx_description
1 polymer ?
#
loop_
_entity_poly.entity_id
_entity_poly.type
_entity_poly.pdbx_seq_one_letter_code
_entity_poly.pdbx_strand_id
1 'polypeptide(L)'
;MKWLALCVLAIVVISLAGADGEVWEEDDHEVLIRSERGAKNREECRYGKGAWSECDPKTNQRSRTLTLKKGNQTSCEPTKTIQKKCKKGNMSLCFCF
;
A
#
# COMPACT_ATOMS: atom_id res chain seq x y z
N MET A 1 -39.08 -48.06 28.93
CA MET A 1 -38.46 -47.03 29.80
C MET A 1 -36.93 -47.05 29.79
N LYS A 2 -36.26 -48.21 29.95
CA LYS A 2 -34.78 -48.30 29.96
C LYS A 2 -34.10 -47.86 28.66
N TRP A 3 -34.65 -48.19 27.49
CA TRP A 3 -34.10 -47.72 26.20
C TRP A 3 -34.25 -46.21 25.99
N LEU A 4 -35.35 -45.60 26.43
CA LEU A 4 -35.51 -44.15 26.36
C LEU A 4 -34.46 -43.44 27.23
N ALA A 5 -34.19 -43.97 28.42
CA ALA A 5 -33.14 -43.44 29.29
C ALA A 5 -31.74 -43.54 28.66
N LEU A 6 -31.44 -44.64 27.96
CA LEU A 6 -30.17 -44.82 27.24
C LEU A 6 -30.04 -43.89 26.04
N CYS A 7 -31.12 -43.67 25.27
CA CYS A 7 -31.11 -42.72 24.17
C CYS A 7 -30.89 -41.28 24.66
N VAL A 8 -31.52 -40.89 25.76
CA VAL A 8 -31.31 -39.56 26.35
C VAL A 8 -29.89 -39.40 26.88
N LEU A 9 -29.33 -40.42 27.53
CA LEU A 9 -27.93 -40.42 27.98
C LEU A 9 -26.96 -40.31 26.80
N ALA A 10 -27.20 -41.05 25.71
CA ALA A 10 -26.39 -40.98 24.51
C ALA A 10 -26.47 -39.60 23.84
N ILE A 11 -27.66 -39.00 23.75
CA ILE A 11 -27.83 -37.65 23.21
C ILE A 11 -27.10 -36.62 24.07
N VAL A 12 -27.19 -36.71 25.40
CA VAL A 12 -26.47 -35.82 26.33
C VAL A 12 -24.94 -35.97 26.16
N VAL A 13 -24.43 -37.19 26.00
CA VAL A 13 -22.99 -37.44 25.76
C VAL A 13 -22.55 -36.91 24.39
N ILE A 14 -23.38 -37.07 23.34
CA ILE A 14 -23.09 -36.54 22.00
C ILE A 14 -23.11 -35.00 22.00
N SER A 15 -24.02 -34.37 22.74
CA SER A 15 -24.03 -32.91 22.92
C SER A 15 -22.83 -32.39 23.72
N LEU A 16 -22.36 -33.15 24.71
CA LEU A 16 -21.15 -32.81 25.48
C LEU A 16 -19.87 -32.94 24.64
N ALA A 17 -19.79 -33.92 23.75
CA ALA A 17 -18.65 -34.10 22.83
C ALA A 17 -18.71 -33.17 21.61
N GLY A 18 -19.92 -32.75 21.19
CA GLY A 18 -20.13 -31.82 20.08
C GLY A 18 -19.94 -30.35 20.43
N ALA A 19 -19.56 -30.03 21.67
CA ALA A 19 -19.10 -28.71 22.09
C ALA A 19 -17.61 -28.46 21.76
N ASP A 20 -16.97 -29.33 20.97
CA ASP A 20 -15.74 -29.00 20.26
C ASP A 20 -16.07 -28.24 18.96
N GLY A 21 -16.84 -27.16 19.13
CA GLY A 21 -17.00 -26.12 18.12
C GLY A 21 -15.76 -25.25 18.15
N GLU A 22 -14.73 -25.72 17.46
CA GLU A 22 -13.71 -24.92 16.78
C GLU A 22 -13.30 -23.59 17.43
N VAL A 23 -12.47 -23.64 18.47
CA VAL A 23 -11.64 -22.47 18.84
C VAL A 23 -10.42 -22.51 17.94
N TRP A 24 -10.58 -21.93 16.75
CA TRP A 24 -9.45 -21.38 16.02
C TRP A 24 -8.92 -20.25 16.90
N GLU A 25 -7.75 -20.43 17.50
CA GLU A 25 -7.01 -19.32 18.10
C GLU A 25 -6.65 -18.40 16.93
N GLU A 26 -7.45 -17.36 16.73
CA GLU A 26 -7.15 -16.29 15.79
C GLU A 26 -5.85 -15.64 16.26
N ASP A 27 -4.75 -15.98 15.60
CA ASP A 27 -3.45 -15.34 15.76
C ASP A 27 -3.59 -13.87 15.30
N ASP A 28 -4.14 -13.01 16.15
CA ASP A 28 -4.36 -11.57 15.92
C ASP A 28 -3.08 -10.72 15.99
N HIS A 29 -1.93 -11.34 15.81
CA HIS A 29 -0.63 -10.70 15.81
C HIS A 29 -0.11 -10.34 14.41
N GLU A 30 -0.99 -9.97 13.48
CA GLU A 30 -0.57 -9.19 12.31
C GLU A 30 -0.64 -7.68 12.65
N VAL A 31 0.46 -7.15 13.19
CA VAL A 31 0.66 -5.71 13.17
C VAL A 31 1.11 -5.38 11.75
N LEU A 32 0.17 -5.06 10.85
CA LEU A 32 0.48 -4.28 9.66
C LEU A 32 0.97 -2.91 10.14
N ILE A 33 2.27 -2.80 10.46
CA ILE A 33 2.93 -1.51 10.58
C ILE A 33 2.88 -0.94 9.17
N ARG A 34 1.81 -0.19 8.89
CA ARG A 34 1.86 0.88 7.91
C ARG A 34 2.99 1.75 8.44
N SER A 35 4.20 1.54 7.91
CA SER A 35 5.32 2.43 8.14
C SER A 35 4.74 3.80 7.94
N GLU A 36 4.63 4.56 9.02
CA GLU A 36 4.32 5.97 8.95
C GLU A 36 5.40 6.49 8.00
N ARG A 37 5.01 6.80 6.77
CA ARG A 37 5.86 7.56 5.85
C ARG A 37 5.99 8.94 6.48
N GLY A 38 6.78 9.07 7.55
CA GLY A 38 6.52 10.11 8.54
C GLY A 38 7.55 10.27 9.64
N ALA A 39 8.24 9.22 10.10
CA ALA A 39 9.12 9.35 11.27
C ALA A 39 10.63 9.41 10.96
N LYS A 40 11.02 9.95 9.80
CA LYS A 40 12.35 10.53 9.63
C LYS A 40 12.24 11.80 8.81
N ASN A 41 12.03 12.92 9.49
CA ASN A 41 12.42 14.21 8.94
C ASN A 41 13.95 14.22 8.84
N ARG A 42 14.49 13.57 7.80
CA ARG A 42 15.89 13.67 7.42
C ARG A 42 15.94 14.50 6.17
N GLU A 43 15.59 15.78 6.27
CA GLU A 43 15.95 16.82 5.29
C GLU A 43 15.75 16.40 3.81
N GLU A 44 14.76 15.57 3.51
CA GLU A 44 14.65 14.99 2.17
C GLU A 44 14.08 16.07 1.25
N CYS A 45 14.84 16.41 0.21
CA CYS A 45 14.48 17.43 -0.75
C CYS A 45 13.14 17.09 -1.41
N ARG A 46 12.06 17.76 -1.00
CA ARG A 46 10.74 17.60 -1.61
C ARG A 46 10.63 18.53 -2.80
N TYR A 47 10.46 17.95 -3.98
CA TYR A 47 10.29 18.69 -5.23
C TYR A 47 8.83 18.67 -5.71
N GLY A 48 8.33 19.83 -6.10
CA GLY A 48 7.13 19.98 -6.91
C GLY A 48 7.38 19.49 -8.33
N LYS A 49 6.46 18.68 -8.87
CA LYS A 49 6.53 18.20 -10.25
C LYS A 49 5.80 19.20 -11.16
N GLY A 50 6.52 19.81 -12.10
CA GLY A 50 5.91 20.59 -13.18
C GLY A 50 5.26 19.71 -14.26
N ALA A 51 4.64 20.35 -15.24
CA ALA A 51 4.08 19.68 -16.41
C ALA A 51 5.19 19.03 -17.26
N TRP A 52 4.87 17.89 -17.89
CA TRP A 52 5.73 17.31 -18.90
C TRP A 52 5.63 18.11 -20.19
N SER A 53 6.78 18.39 -20.82
CA SER A 53 6.82 18.87 -22.19
C SER A 53 6.20 17.84 -23.13
N GLU A 54 5.83 18.30 -24.33
CA GLU A 54 5.50 17.42 -25.42
C GLU A 54 6.68 16.48 -25.75
N CYS A 55 6.36 15.36 -26.39
CA CYS A 55 7.36 14.40 -26.81
C CYS A 55 8.07 14.93 -28.05
N ASP A 56 9.39 15.09 -27.97
CA ASP A 56 10.21 15.42 -29.12
C ASP A 56 10.29 14.19 -30.06
N PRO A 57 9.77 14.26 -31.30
CA PRO A 57 9.72 13.11 -32.21
C PRO A 57 11.12 12.69 -32.69
N LYS A 58 12.10 13.60 -32.63
CA LYS A 58 13.49 13.36 -33.04
C LYS A 58 14.27 12.55 -32.01
N THR A 59 14.07 12.82 -30.72
CA THR A 59 14.83 12.19 -29.63
C THR A 59 14.01 11.16 -28.85
N ASN A 60 12.70 11.06 -29.12
CA ASN A 60 11.72 10.25 -28.38
C ASN A 60 11.80 10.51 -26.87
N GLN A 61 12.03 11.76 -26.48
CA GLN A 61 12.15 12.18 -25.08
C GLN A 61 11.22 13.33 -24.76
N ARG A 62 10.83 13.43 -23.49
CA ARG A 62 10.11 14.55 -22.91
C ARG A 62 10.83 15.00 -21.65
N SER A 63 10.82 16.30 -21.38
CA SER A 63 11.45 16.89 -20.22
C SER A 63 10.40 17.49 -19.28
N ARG A 64 10.70 17.58 -17.99
CA ARG A 64 9.94 18.44 -17.08
C ARG A 64 10.85 19.07 -16.04
N THR A 65 10.41 20.21 -15.55
CA THR A 65 11.09 20.92 -14.49
C THR A 65 10.50 20.55 -13.14
N LEU A 66 11.38 20.30 -12.16
CA LEU A 66 11.08 20.03 -10.76
C LEU A 66 11.53 21.23 -9.93
N THR A 67 10.65 21.81 -9.14
CA THR A 67 10.95 22.97 -8.29
C THR A 67 11.02 22.56 -6.82
N LEU A 68 12.03 23.00 -6.08
CA LEU A 68 12.19 22.65 -4.67
C LEU A 68 11.07 23.29 -3.85
N LYS A 69 10.31 22.47 -3.11
CA LYS A 69 9.25 22.90 -2.19
C LYS A 69 9.70 22.88 -0.73
N LYS A 70 10.52 21.91 -0.33
CA LYS A 70 11.04 21.76 1.04
C LYS A 70 12.43 21.13 1.01
N GLY A 71 13.39 21.68 1.76
CA GLY A 71 14.75 21.15 1.89
C GLY A 71 15.78 22.28 2.00
N ASN A 72 17.00 21.96 2.44
CA ASN A 72 18.08 22.94 2.56
C ASN A 72 18.64 23.30 1.18
N GLN A 73 18.70 24.60 0.86
CA GLN A 73 19.21 25.10 -0.42
C GLN A 73 20.67 24.68 -0.71
N THR A 74 21.45 24.42 0.35
CA THR A 74 22.85 23.97 0.28
C THR A 74 22.99 22.50 -0.13
N SER A 75 22.01 21.65 0.20
CA SER A 75 22.03 20.21 -0.13
C SER A 75 21.09 19.84 -1.27
N CYS A 76 20.11 20.70 -1.56
CA CYS A 76 19.07 20.50 -2.55
C CYS A 76 19.15 21.60 -3.60
N GLU A 77 19.39 21.23 -4.86
CA GLU A 77 19.31 22.20 -5.96
C GLU A 77 17.89 22.78 -6.05
N PRO A 78 17.74 24.10 -6.33
CA PRO A 78 16.44 24.77 -6.39
C PRO A 78 15.55 24.25 -7.51
N THR A 79 16.15 23.92 -8.66
CA THR A 79 15.43 23.49 -9.86
C THR A 79 16.18 22.34 -10.50
N LYS A 80 15.49 21.25 -10.79
CA LYS A 80 16.04 20.07 -11.48
C LYS A 80 15.23 19.77 -12.73
N THR A 81 15.88 19.49 -13.86
CA THR A 81 15.20 19.01 -15.06
C THR A 81 15.32 17.50 -15.12
N ILE A 82 14.21 16.81 -15.39
CA ILE A 82 14.22 15.37 -15.61
C ILE A 82 13.75 15.06 -17.02
N GLN A 83 14.46 14.15 -17.67
CA GLN A 83 14.13 13.67 -19.01
C GLN A 83 13.66 12.23 -18.91
N LYS A 84 12.61 11.90 -19.65
CA LYS A 84 12.12 10.52 -19.78
C LYS A 84 11.82 10.21 -21.23
N LYS A 85 12.08 8.97 -21.62
CA LYS A 85 11.65 8.44 -22.92
C LYS A 85 10.13 8.51 -23.02
N CYS A 86 9.65 8.88 -24.20
CA CYS A 86 8.23 8.89 -24.50
C CYS A 86 7.71 7.44 -24.54
N LYS A 87 6.54 7.20 -23.94
CA LYS A 87 5.86 5.92 -24.08
C LYS A 87 5.12 5.92 -25.40
N LYS A 88 5.50 5.01 -26.30
CA LYS A 88 4.75 4.73 -27.53
C LYS A 88 3.55 3.85 -27.14
N GLY A 89 2.37 4.46 -27.00
CA GLY A 89 1.12 3.71 -26.78
C GLY A 89 0.45 3.84 -25.42
N ASN A 90 0.52 4.99 -24.75
CA ASN A 90 -0.53 5.44 -23.81
C ASN A 90 -0.31 6.93 -23.52
N MET A 91 -0.99 7.76 -24.30
CA MET A 91 -1.13 9.19 -24.05
C MET A 91 -1.66 9.39 -22.62
N SER A 92 -0.95 10.20 -21.84
CA SER A 92 -1.45 10.89 -20.64
C SER A 92 -2.36 10.09 -19.69
N LEU A 93 -1.79 9.24 -18.84
CA LEU A 93 -2.28 9.20 -17.46
C LEU A 93 -1.42 10.14 -16.63
N CYS A 94 -1.77 11.42 -16.79
CA CYS A 94 -1.48 12.45 -15.81
C CYS A 94 -2.38 12.15 -14.60
N PHE A 95 -2.00 11.18 -13.76
CA PHE A 95 -2.57 11.10 -12.42
C PHE A 95 -1.90 12.19 -11.58
N CYS A 96 -2.55 13.34 -11.58
CA CYS A 96 -2.46 14.32 -10.52
C CYS A 96 -3.48 13.88 -9.46
N PHE A 97 -3.02 13.21 -8.41
CA PHE A 97 -3.64 13.14 -7.08
C PHE A 97 -2.51 13.01 -6.07
#